data_AF-A0A1Y4QSY0-F1
#
_entry.id   AF-A0A1Y4QSY0-F1
#
_cell.length_a   1.000
_cell.length_b   1.000
_cell.length_c   1.000
_cell.angle_alpha   90.00
_cell.angle_beta   90.00
_cell.angle_gamma   90.00
#
_symmetry.space_group_name_H-M   'P 1'
#
loop_
_entity.id
_entity.type
_entity.pdbx_description
1 polymer ?
#
loop_
_entity_poly.entity_id
_entity_poly.type
_entity_poly.pdbx_seq_one_letter_code
_entity_poly.pdbx_strand_id
1 'polypeptide(L)'
;ARILNARMKLFSKITDSIIQMNMERGFDFPYHYFYCAQEIGYIVQYLMETMINDDIKMVYGRGKRKTEIQRWYDLFLGYYTKLDEYEFWLFIIGNDRNSCSKIDHDATMCATKIDFYCNTGLSRPCYNAQIGVSDGIIVNADLFQRPGDTKTFIPFMERYKDFTGELPLYPMADAAYGSYDNYMYCLSNGMNLYMKYAMYAKKNEKEFRNKKFNTLNWEKDGKGNRICPNGHVFDQNIGDIYDERGEYLQIKQKMTSDEGCEGCPFIDECCKNKKHQKILTRDAVL
;
A
#
# COMPACT_ATOMS: atom_id res chain seq x y z
N ALA A 1 -2.86 0.73 7.10
CA ALA A 1 -2.67 2.20 6.97
C ALA A 1 -3.48 3.07 7.96
N ARG A 2 -4.82 2.94 8.04
CA ARG A 2 -5.66 3.84 8.89
C ARG A 2 -5.36 3.75 10.38
N ILE A 3 -5.21 2.53 10.91
CA ILE A 3 -4.87 2.29 12.32
C ILE A 3 -3.48 2.85 12.64
N LEU A 4 -2.48 2.63 11.77
CA LEU A 4 -1.13 3.19 11.95
C LEU A 4 -1.16 4.73 12.05
N ASN A 5 -1.86 5.41 11.14
CA ASN A 5 -1.99 6.86 11.17
C ASN A 5 -2.76 7.36 12.41
N ALA A 6 -3.81 6.65 12.81
CA ALA A 6 -4.57 6.99 14.01
C ALA A 6 -3.75 6.79 15.28
N ARG A 7 -2.95 5.71 15.34
CA ARG A 7 -2.03 5.40 16.45
C ARG A 7 -0.94 6.46 16.58
N MET A 8 -0.31 6.88 15.48
CA MET A 8 0.69 7.98 15.53
C MET A 8 0.10 9.28 16.07
N LYS A 9 -1.13 9.64 15.66
CA LYS A 9 -1.83 10.81 16.20
C LYS A 9 -2.15 10.65 17.69
N LEU A 10 -2.47 9.43 18.12
CA LEU A 10 -2.73 9.12 19.53
C LEU A 10 -1.46 9.25 20.37
N PHE A 11 -0.31 8.79 19.87
CA PHE A 11 0.98 8.96 20.55
C PHE A 11 1.29 10.43 20.82
N SER A 12 1.16 11.31 19.82
CA SER A 12 1.35 12.76 20.02
C SER A 12 0.44 13.33 21.12
N LYS A 13 -0.84 12.93 21.16
CA LYS A 13 -1.78 13.38 22.20
C LYS A 13 -1.43 12.87 23.59
N ILE A 14 -0.94 11.62 23.68
CA ILE A 14 -0.47 11.04 24.93
C ILE A 14 0.72 11.84 25.45
N THR A 15 1.70 12.12 24.60
CA THR A 15 2.87 12.95 24.94
C THR A 15 2.43 14.31 25.49
N ASP A 16 1.55 15.02 24.78
CA ASP A 16 1.05 16.33 25.21
C ASP A 16 0.34 16.25 26.57
N SER A 17 -0.46 15.19 26.78
CA SER A 17 -1.20 14.97 28.03
C SER A 17 -0.29 14.62 29.21
N ILE A 18 0.77 13.84 28.99
CA ILE A 18 1.77 13.52 30.03
C ILE A 18 2.49 14.80 30.44
N ILE A 19 2.93 15.61 29.48
CA ILE A 19 3.61 16.88 29.76
C ILE A 19 2.72 17.80 30.58
N GLN A 20 1.46 17.97 30.17
CA GLN A 20 0.51 18.82 30.88
C GLN A 20 0.24 18.31 32.30
N MET A 21 0.00 17.00 32.46
CA MET A 21 -0.27 16.40 33.76
C MET A 21 0.94 16.52 34.72
N ASN A 22 2.16 16.30 34.21
CA ASN A 22 3.40 16.48 34.98
C ASN A 22 3.55 17.93 35.46
N MET A 23 3.28 18.92 34.59
CA MET A 23 3.33 20.34 34.96
C MET A 23 2.26 20.71 36.01
N GLU A 24 1.03 20.22 35.88
CA GLU A 24 -0.07 20.58 36.78
C GLU A 24 0.02 19.91 38.16
N ARG A 25 0.56 18.69 38.22
CA ARG A 25 0.51 17.85 39.44
C ARG A 25 1.87 17.57 40.06
N GLY A 26 2.96 17.95 39.39
CA GLY A 26 4.33 17.65 39.83
C GLY A 26 4.68 16.16 39.73
N PHE A 27 3.99 15.42 38.87
CA PHE A 27 4.41 14.06 38.51
C PHE A 27 5.64 14.10 37.58
N ASP A 28 6.37 13.00 37.52
CA ASP A 28 7.55 12.84 36.68
C ASP A 28 7.42 11.60 35.78
N PHE A 29 6.27 11.47 35.09
CA PHE A 29 6.10 10.38 34.13
C PHE A 29 6.95 10.63 32.89
N PRO A 30 7.69 9.62 32.39
CA PRO A 30 8.43 9.76 31.15
C PRO A 30 7.48 9.91 29.96
N TYR A 31 7.94 10.61 28.93
CA TYR A 31 7.23 10.72 27.66
C TYR A 31 8.12 10.29 26.50
N HIS A 32 7.49 9.74 25.47
CA HIS A 32 8.15 9.05 24.35
C HIS A 32 7.46 9.40 23.03
N TYR A 33 8.11 9.04 21.91
CA TYR A 33 7.51 9.15 20.57
C TYR A 33 6.57 8.00 20.23
N PHE A 34 6.79 6.83 20.84
CA PHE A 34 6.01 5.62 20.67
C PHE A 34 5.64 5.09 22.04
N TYR A 35 4.44 4.53 22.14
CA TYR A 35 3.95 3.93 23.38
C TYR A 35 3.39 2.54 23.09
N CYS A 36 3.53 1.63 24.04
CA CYS A 36 2.67 0.46 24.11
C CYS A 36 1.50 0.69 25.08
N ALA A 37 0.43 -0.08 24.95
CA ALA A 37 -0.73 0.02 25.84
C ALA A 37 -0.32 -0.15 27.30
N GLN A 38 0.58 -1.10 27.59
CA GLN A 38 1.04 -1.40 28.95
C GLN A 38 1.69 -0.20 29.66
N GLU A 39 2.51 0.59 28.96
CA GLU A 39 3.11 1.81 29.52
C GLU A 39 2.06 2.81 30.01
N ILE A 40 0.99 2.98 29.22
CA ILE A 40 -0.13 3.83 29.59
C ILE A 40 -0.94 3.21 30.73
N GLY A 41 -1.06 1.88 30.74
CA GLY A 41 -1.67 1.12 31.82
C GLY A 41 -1.02 1.41 33.18
N TYR A 42 0.31 1.58 33.23
CA TYR A 42 1.01 1.93 34.47
C TYR A 42 0.64 3.33 34.99
N ILE A 43 0.48 4.31 34.10
CA ILE A 43 0.01 5.64 34.48
C ILE A 43 -1.42 5.57 35.04
N VAL A 44 -2.30 4.81 34.37
CA VAL A 44 -3.69 4.59 34.81
C VAL A 44 -3.74 3.94 36.19
N GLN A 45 -2.93 2.90 36.41
CA GLN A 45 -2.82 2.22 37.69
C GLN A 45 -2.37 3.18 38.79
N TYR A 46 -1.33 3.96 38.56
CA TYR A 46 -0.83 4.94 39.53
C TYR A 46 -1.89 5.99 39.90
N LEU A 47 -2.61 6.52 38.90
CA LEU A 47 -3.68 7.49 39.14
C LEU A 47 -4.83 6.87 39.95
N MET A 48 -5.16 5.60 39.69
CA MET A 48 -6.14 4.85 40.49
C MET A 48 -5.68 4.70 41.95
N GLU A 49 -4.43 4.29 42.17
CA GLU A 49 -3.86 4.15 43.52
C GLU A 49 -3.85 5.49 44.26
N THR A 50 -3.53 6.59 43.57
CA THR A 50 -3.61 7.95 44.13
C THR A 50 -5.04 8.28 44.57
N MET A 51 -6.03 7.97 43.74
CA MET A 51 -7.44 8.20 44.10
C MET A 51 -7.89 7.38 45.31
N ILE A 52 -7.43 6.13 45.43
CA ILE A 52 -7.72 5.27 46.59
C ILE A 52 -7.09 5.86 47.86
N ASN A 53 -5.83 6.26 47.80
CA ASN A 53 -5.10 6.83 48.95
C ASN A 53 -5.72 8.15 49.43
N ASP A 54 -6.25 8.95 48.51
CA ASP A 54 -6.90 10.23 48.79
C ASP A 54 -8.40 10.10 49.15
N ASP A 55 -8.93 8.88 49.28
CA ASP A 55 -10.36 8.56 49.50
C ASP A 55 -11.31 9.23 48.48
N ILE A 56 -10.85 9.37 47.22
CA ILE A 56 -11.60 9.99 46.14
C ILE A 56 -12.58 8.97 45.54
N LYS A 57 -13.87 9.17 45.81
CA LYS A 57 -14.94 8.37 45.18
C LYS A 57 -15.16 8.76 43.72
N MET A 58 -15.08 7.78 42.82
CA MET A 58 -15.40 7.99 41.40
C MET A 58 -16.85 8.39 41.21
N VAL A 59 -17.07 9.43 40.42
CA VAL A 59 -18.40 9.91 40.07
C VAL A 59 -18.64 9.95 38.57
N TYR A 60 -19.79 9.44 38.14
CA TYR A 60 -20.26 9.47 36.76
C TYR A 60 -21.74 9.92 36.72
N GLY A 61 -22.17 10.50 35.60
CA GLY A 61 -23.55 10.96 35.38
C GLY A 61 -23.75 12.48 35.44
N ARG A 62 -24.96 12.94 35.09
CA ARG A 62 -25.31 14.38 35.07
C ARG A 62 -25.29 14.97 36.48
N GLY A 63 -24.79 16.21 36.59
CA GLY A 63 -24.72 16.96 37.85
C GLY A 63 -23.58 16.55 38.79
N LYS A 64 -22.79 15.52 38.45
CA LYS A 64 -21.62 15.12 39.24
C LYS A 64 -20.34 15.74 38.69
N ARG A 65 -19.55 16.37 39.56
CA ARG A 65 -18.26 16.99 39.20
C ARG A 65 -17.12 16.03 39.51
N LYS A 66 -16.40 15.59 38.47
CA LYS A 66 -15.18 14.79 38.59
C LYS A 66 -14.05 15.63 39.19
N THR A 67 -13.27 15.02 40.08
CA THR A 67 -12.00 15.59 40.55
C THR A 67 -11.00 15.65 39.39
N GLU A 68 -9.95 16.46 39.53
CA GLU A 68 -8.92 16.59 38.49
C GLU A 68 -8.18 15.26 38.27
N ILE A 69 -7.86 14.53 39.34
CA ILE A 69 -7.23 13.20 39.25
C ILE A 69 -8.15 12.22 38.50
N GLN A 70 -9.45 12.22 38.79
CA GLN A 70 -10.40 11.36 38.07
C GLN A 70 -10.45 11.73 36.57
N ARG A 71 -10.31 13.01 36.20
CA ARG A 71 -10.27 13.41 34.78
C ARG A 71 -9.02 12.89 34.08
N TRP A 72 -7.86 12.98 34.72
CA TRP A 72 -6.62 12.41 34.21
C TRP A 72 -6.71 10.90 34.11
N TYR A 73 -7.21 10.22 35.15
CA TYR A 73 -7.45 8.79 35.15
C TYR A 73 -8.33 8.36 33.97
N ASP A 74 -9.51 8.98 33.81
CA ASP A 74 -10.44 8.65 32.71
C ASP A 74 -9.81 8.93 31.33
N LEU A 75 -8.99 9.99 31.19
CA LEU A 75 -8.31 10.32 29.95
C LEU A 75 -7.27 9.25 29.58
N PHE A 76 -6.37 8.92 30.51
CA PHE A 76 -5.35 7.90 30.30
C PHE A 76 -5.94 6.50 30.16
N LEU A 77 -7.04 6.19 30.86
CA LEU A 77 -7.78 4.95 30.67
C LEU A 77 -8.37 4.85 29.25
N GLY A 78 -8.85 5.99 28.72
CA GLY A 78 -9.28 6.09 27.32
C GLY A 78 -8.13 5.87 26.33
N TYR A 79 -6.94 6.39 26.62
CA TYR A 79 -5.74 6.16 25.82
C TYR A 79 -5.28 4.70 25.86
N TYR A 80 -5.21 4.10 27.05
CA TYR A 80 -4.91 2.69 27.26
C TYR A 80 -5.83 1.81 26.42
N THR A 81 -7.15 1.96 26.59
CA THR A 81 -8.16 1.16 25.88
C THR A 81 -8.02 1.28 24.36
N LYS A 82 -7.69 2.47 23.84
CA LYS A 82 -7.52 2.70 22.41
C LYS A 82 -6.21 2.13 21.87
N LEU A 83 -5.13 2.21 22.63
CA LEU A 83 -3.86 1.59 22.24
C LEU A 83 -3.97 0.07 22.25
N ASP A 84 -4.58 -0.51 23.27
CA ASP A 84 -4.82 -1.95 23.37
C ASP A 84 -5.65 -2.46 22.17
N GLU A 85 -6.72 -1.74 21.80
CA GLU A 85 -7.49 -2.03 20.60
C GLU A 85 -6.61 -1.99 19.32
N TYR A 86 -5.75 -0.98 19.17
CA TYR A 86 -4.86 -0.87 18.01
C TYR A 86 -3.81 -1.98 17.98
N GLU A 87 -3.23 -2.33 19.12
CA GLU A 87 -2.26 -3.41 19.24
C GLU A 87 -2.89 -4.76 18.90
N PHE A 88 -4.08 -5.04 19.44
CA PHE A 88 -4.85 -6.23 19.08
C PHE A 88 -5.08 -6.31 17.57
N TRP A 89 -5.61 -5.26 16.95
CA TRP A 89 -5.87 -5.29 15.51
C TRP A 89 -4.60 -5.36 14.67
N LEU A 90 -3.50 -4.72 15.08
CA LEU A 90 -2.23 -4.82 14.38
C LEU A 90 -1.61 -6.23 14.53
N PHE A 91 -1.79 -6.88 15.67
CA PHE A 91 -1.40 -8.27 15.87
C PHE A 91 -2.21 -9.21 14.97
N ILE A 92 -3.54 -9.08 14.99
CA ILE A 92 -4.41 -9.88 14.13
C ILE A 92 -4.06 -9.63 12.66
N ILE A 93 -3.94 -8.38 12.22
CA ILE A 93 -3.64 -8.04 10.83
C ILE A 93 -2.23 -8.51 10.44
N GLY A 94 -1.23 -8.42 11.31
CA GLY A 94 0.15 -8.73 10.95
C GLY A 94 0.73 -7.76 9.94
N ASN A 95 1.89 -8.12 9.37
CA ASN A 95 2.68 -7.19 8.56
C ASN A 95 2.33 -7.19 7.07
N ASP A 96 1.74 -8.28 6.57
CA ASP A 96 1.57 -8.51 5.13
C ASP A 96 0.21 -8.08 4.55
N ARG A 97 -0.80 -7.86 5.41
CA ARG A 97 -2.16 -7.50 4.99
C ARG A 97 -2.56 -6.14 5.52
N ASN A 98 -3.52 -5.51 4.83
CA ASN A 98 -3.99 -4.16 5.16
C ASN A 98 -5.34 -4.13 5.88
N SER A 99 -6.05 -5.26 5.89
CA SER A 99 -7.42 -5.39 6.39
C SER A 99 -7.75 -6.87 6.64
N CYS A 100 -8.67 -7.12 7.56
CA CYS A 100 -9.32 -8.41 7.77
C CYS A 100 -10.83 -8.21 8.00
N SER A 101 -11.63 -9.27 7.93
CA SER A 101 -13.01 -9.23 8.43
C SER A 101 -13.02 -9.06 9.95
N LYS A 102 -14.13 -8.54 10.49
CA LYS A 102 -14.33 -8.43 11.95
C LYS A 102 -14.75 -9.74 12.61
N ILE A 103 -15.34 -10.65 11.84
CA ILE A 103 -15.90 -11.92 12.35
C ILE A 103 -14.96 -13.08 12.04
N ASP A 104 -14.34 -13.04 10.86
CA ASP A 104 -13.44 -14.07 10.36
C ASP A 104 -12.10 -13.41 10.02
N HIS A 105 -11.17 -13.50 10.97
CA HIS A 105 -9.91 -12.80 10.86
C HIS A 105 -9.03 -13.31 9.71
N ASP A 106 -9.31 -14.46 9.09
CA ASP A 106 -8.56 -14.98 7.95
C ASP A 106 -9.07 -14.44 6.61
N ALA A 107 -10.31 -13.96 6.57
CA ALA A 107 -10.89 -13.36 5.38
C ALA A 107 -10.36 -11.93 5.16
N THR A 108 -10.06 -11.62 3.90
CA THR A 108 -9.59 -10.30 3.46
C THR A 108 -10.72 -9.54 2.78
N MET A 109 -10.78 -8.22 2.95
CA MET A 109 -11.80 -7.40 2.30
C MET A 109 -11.46 -7.18 0.82
N CYS A 110 -12.29 -7.74 -0.06
CA CYS A 110 -12.11 -7.69 -1.51
C CYS A 110 -13.29 -6.97 -2.19
N ALA A 111 -13.02 -6.32 -3.32
CA ALA A 111 -14.08 -5.86 -4.22
C ALA A 111 -14.49 -7.04 -5.11
N THR A 112 -15.74 -7.49 -5.01
CA THR A 112 -16.21 -8.62 -5.81
C THR A 112 -16.69 -8.16 -7.19
N LYS A 113 -16.83 -9.10 -8.13
CA LYS A 113 -17.45 -8.81 -9.43
C LYS A 113 -18.85 -8.23 -9.28
N ILE A 114 -19.62 -8.70 -8.29
CA ILE A 114 -20.95 -8.17 -8.01
C ILE A 114 -20.85 -6.69 -7.63
N ASP A 115 -19.91 -6.32 -6.76
CA ASP A 115 -19.73 -4.94 -6.36
C ASP A 115 -19.29 -4.04 -7.53
N PHE A 116 -18.47 -4.58 -8.44
CA PHE A 116 -18.07 -3.91 -9.69
C PHE A 116 -19.26 -3.70 -10.65
N TYR A 117 -20.06 -4.74 -10.92
CA TYR A 117 -21.19 -4.64 -11.85
C TYR A 117 -22.37 -3.84 -11.28
N CYS A 118 -22.58 -3.90 -9.96
CA CYS A 118 -23.67 -3.21 -9.29
C CYS A 118 -23.27 -1.81 -8.76
N ASN A 119 -22.02 -1.38 -8.95
CA ASN A 119 -21.48 -0.10 -8.48
C ASN A 119 -21.80 0.20 -7.00
N THR A 120 -21.78 -0.84 -6.14
CA THR A 120 -22.13 -0.70 -4.72
C THR A 120 -21.03 0.01 -3.93
N GLY A 121 -19.79 -0.07 -4.41
CA GLY A 121 -18.60 0.41 -3.69
C GLY A 121 -18.31 -0.35 -2.39
N LEU A 122 -18.98 -1.48 -2.15
CA LEU A 122 -18.83 -2.27 -0.95
C LEU A 122 -17.73 -3.31 -1.13
N SER A 123 -16.84 -3.45 -0.15
CA SER A 123 -15.94 -4.59 -0.06
C SER A 123 -16.57 -5.69 0.78
N ARG A 124 -16.28 -6.94 0.47
CA ARG A 124 -16.80 -8.12 1.17
C ARG A 124 -15.65 -8.98 1.67
N PRO A 125 -15.84 -9.70 2.80
CA PRO A 125 -14.85 -10.67 3.26
C PRO A 125 -14.75 -11.82 2.24
N CYS A 126 -13.56 -12.08 1.75
CA CYS A 126 -13.26 -13.09 0.74
C CYS A 126 -11.92 -13.75 1.01
N TYR A 127 -11.73 -14.94 0.43
CA TYR A 127 -10.43 -15.60 0.30
C TYR A 127 -9.99 -15.52 -1.15
N ASN A 128 -8.75 -15.10 -1.40
CA ASN A 128 -8.20 -15.06 -2.74
C ASN A 128 -7.60 -16.43 -3.08
N ALA A 129 -8.40 -17.30 -3.69
CA ALA A 129 -7.95 -18.62 -4.13
C ALA A 129 -7.30 -18.55 -5.51
N GLN A 130 -6.12 -19.14 -5.61
CA GLN A 130 -5.31 -19.20 -6.82
C GLN A 130 -5.15 -20.66 -7.22
N ILE A 131 -5.39 -20.97 -8.50
CA ILE A 131 -5.37 -22.33 -9.02
C ILE A 131 -4.59 -22.35 -10.32
N GLY A 132 -3.59 -23.22 -10.38
CA GLY A 132 -2.76 -23.47 -11.55
C GLY A 132 -3.18 -24.78 -12.18
N VAL A 133 -3.49 -24.74 -13.48
CA VAL A 133 -3.94 -25.91 -14.25
C VAL A 133 -2.97 -26.12 -15.41
N SER A 134 -2.53 -27.36 -15.59
CA SER A 134 -1.74 -27.79 -16.74
C SER A 134 -2.34 -29.07 -17.30
N ASP A 135 -2.57 -29.14 -18.61
CA ASP A 135 -3.19 -30.28 -19.32
C ASP A 135 -4.49 -30.81 -18.68
N GLY A 136 -5.32 -29.90 -18.16
CA GLY A 136 -6.59 -30.24 -17.51
C GLY A 136 -6.48 -30.74 -16.07
N ILE A 137 -5.26 -30.76 -15.49
CA ILE A 137 -5.00 -31.21 -14.13
C ILE A 137 -4.60 -29.99 -13.27
N ILE A 138 -5.11 -29.94 -12.04
CA ILE A 138 -4.67 -28.94 -11.05
C ILE A 138 -3.27 -29.32 -10.58
N VAL A 139 -2.28 -28.50 -10.91
CA VAL A 139 -0.87 -28.71 -10.55
C VAL A 139 -0.44 -27.87 -9.34
N ASN A 140 -1.20 -26.82 -9.01
CA ASN A 140 -0.94 -25.97 -7.85
C ASN A 140 -2.23 -25.29 -7.38
N ALA A 141 -2.38 -25.09 -6.08
CA ALA A 141 -3.50 -24.35 -5.51
C ALA A 141 -3.09 -23.74 -4.17
N ASP A 142 -3.47 -22.49 -3.94
CA ASP A 142 -3.18 -21.80 -2.68
C ASP A 142 -4.19 -20.69 -2.36
N LEU A 143 -4.23 -20.27 -1.10
CA LEU A 143 -5.07 -19.19 -0.59
C LEU A 143 -4.21 -18.00 -0.15
N PHE A 144 -4.46 -16.83 -0.73
CA PHE A 144 -3.75 -15.61 -0.40
C PHE A 144 -4.63 -14.64 0.36
N GLN A 145 -4.08 -14.06 1.43
CA GLN A 145 -4.72 -12.99 2.19
C GLN A 145 -4.44 -11.61 1.57
N ARG A 146 -4.66 -11.50 0.25
CA ARG A 146 -4.44 -10.26 -0.52
C ARG A 146 -5.61 -10.00 -1.48
N PRO A 147 -6.17 -8.78 -1.53
CA PRO A 147 -7.28 -8.48 -2.43
C PRO A 147 -6.92 -8.51 -3.92
N GLY A 148 -5.65 -8.25 -4.26
CA GLY A 148 -5.18 -8.17 -5.64
C GLY A 148 -4.19 -9.29 -5.97
N ASP A 149 -4.21 -9.73 -7.23
CA ASP A 149 -3.50 -10.93 -7.69
C ASP A 149 -2.02 -10.68 -8.00
N THR A 150 -1.63 -9.43 -8.24
CA THR A 150 -0.26 -9.11 -8.67
C THR A 150 0.82 -9.65 -7.74
N LYS A 151 0.62 -9.58 -6.42
CA LYS A 151 1.59 -10.00 -5.41
C LYS A 151 1.48 -11.48 -5.02
N THR A 152 0.55 -12.24 -5.61
CA THR A 152 0.39 -13.67 -5.31
C THR A 152 1.22 -14.55 -6.24
N PHE A 153 1.62 -14.03 -7.42
CA PHE A 153 2.33 -14.79 -8.45
C PHE A 153 3.63 -15.42 -7.96
N ILE A 154 4.57 -14.62 -7.43
CA ILE A 154 5.88 -15.13 -7.00
C ILE A 154 5.72 -16.19 -5.89
N PRO A 155 4.99 -15.93 -4.79
CA PRO A 155 4.72 -16.96 -3.79
C PRO A 155 4.07 -18.23 -4.36
N PHE A 156 3.14 -18.08 -5.31
CA PHE A 156 2.48 -19.21 -5.96
C PHE A 156 3.46 -20.06 -6.77
N MET A 157 4.41 -19.44 -7.48
CA MET A 157 5.45 -20.14 -8.23
C MET A 157 6.48 -20.81 -7.32
N GLU A 158 6.89 -20.15 -6.23
CA GLU A 158 7.78 -20.77 -5.25
C GLU A 158 7.12 -22.00 -4.60
N ARG A 159 5.83 -21.94 -4.25
CA ARG A 159 5.09 -23.12 -3.76
C ARG A 159 5.09 -24.26 -4.77
N TYR A 160 4.92 -23.95 -6.07
CA TYR A 160 4.99 -24.97 -7.12
C TYR A 160 6.38 -25.62 -7.20
N LYS A 161 7.43 -24.80 -7.10
CA LYS A 161 8.83 -25.24 -7.11
C LYS A 161 9.16 -26.08 -5.88
N ASP A 162 8.67 -25.71 -4.70
CA ASP A 162 8.84 -26.50 -3.47
C ASP A 162 8.23 -27.90 -3.61
N PHE A 163 7.11 -28.01 -4.33
CA PHE A 163 6.43 -29.29 -4.54
C PHE A 163 7.05 -30.14 -5.67
N THR A 164 7.45 -29.52 -6.78
CA THR A 164 7.90 -30.24 -7.99
C THR A 164 9.42 -30.30 -8.15
N GLY A 165 10.16 -29.45 -7.45
CA GLY A 165 11.60 -29.25 -7.61
C GLY A 165 11.98 -28.29 -8.75
N GLU A 166 11.03 -27.83 -9.57
CA GLU A 166 11.29 -27.00 -10.74
C GLU A 166 10.24 -25.90 -10.95
N LEU A 167 10.57 -24.90 -11.77
CA LEU A 167 9.65 -23.83 -12.15
C LEU A 167 9.08 -24.09 -13.55
N PRO A 168 7.83 -23.67 -13.84
CA PRO A 168 7.23 -23.91 -15.15
C PRO A 168 7.91 -23.05 -16.23
N LEU A 169 8.21 -23.64 -17.38
CA LEU A 169 8.79 -22.89 -18.52
C LEU A 169 7.83 -21.83 -19.09
N TYR A 170 6.52 -22.06 -18.98
CA TYR A 170 5.46 -21.21 -19.53
C TYR A 170 4.45 -20.80 -18.45
N PRO A 171 4.78 -19.84 -17.59
CA PRO A 171 3.86 -19.35 -16.57
C PRO A 171 2.76 -18.48 -17.21
N MET A 172 1.70 -19.12 -17.70
CA MET A 172 0.54 -18.42 -18.24
C MET A 172 -0.27 -17.77 -17.12
N ALA A 173 -0.49 -16.46 -17.21
CA ALA A 173 -1.25 -15.69 -16.24
C ALA A 173 -1.97 -14.51 -16.93
N ASP A 174 -3.05 -14.05 -16.32
CA ASP A 174 -3.80 -12.92 -16.83
C ASP A 174 -3.07 -11.57 -16.62
N ALA A 175 -3.71 -10.48 -17.05
CA ALA A 175 -3.13 -9.15 -16.96
C ALA A 175 -3.05 -8.58 -15.53
N ALA A 176 -3.80 -9.14 -14.57
CA ALA A 176 -3.77 -8.71 -13.17
C ALA A 176 -2.48 -9.13 -12.47
N TYR A 177 -1.81 -10.18 -12.95
CA TYR A 177 -0.47 -10.54 -12.49
C TYR A 177 0.64 -9.69 -13.13
N GLY A 178 0.38 -9.00 -14.24
CA GLY A 178 1.42 -8.30 -15.01
C GLY A 178 2.08 -7.14 -14.25
N SER A 179 3.28 -7.36 -13.71
CA SER A 179 4.10 -6.37 -12.99
C SER A 179 5.59 -6.52 -13.28
N TYR A 180 6.35 -5.44 -13.05
CA TYR A 180 7.81 -5.44 -13.18
C TYR A 180 8.44 -6.59 -12.40
N ASP A 181 8.08 -6.73 -11.11
CA ASP A 181 8.62 -7.77 -10.24
C ASP A 181 8.35 -9.18 -10.79
N ASN A 182 7.12 -9.44 -11.26
CA ASN A 182 6.77 -10.77 -11.78
C ASN A 182 7.49 -11.09 -13.09
N TYR A 183 7.71 -10.10 -13.97
CA TYR A 183 8.51 -10.29 -15.18
C TYR A 183 9.98 -10.49 -14.87
N MET A 184 10.54 -9.72 -13.95
CA MET A 184 11.92 -9.89 -13.50
C MET A 184 12.13 -11.25 -12.85
N TYR A 185 11.17 -11.72 -12.05
CA TYR A 185 11.19 -13.05 -11.48
C TYR A 185 11.17 -14.14 -12.57
N CYS A 186 10.32 -13.99 -13.60
CA CYS A 186 10.32 -14.90 -14.74
C CYS A 186 11.68 -14.96 -15.45
N LEU A 187 12.24 -13.81 -15.83
CA LEU A 187 13.53 -13.74 -16.52
C LEU A 187 14.67 -14.32 -15.68
N SER A 188 14.73 -13.96 -14.40
CA SER A 188 15.80 -14.38 -13.49
C SER A 188 15.80 -15.90 -13.23
N ASN A 189 14.65 -16.55 -13.42
CA ASN A 189 14.49 -17.99 -13.23
C ASN A 189 14.34 -18.76 -14.56
N GLY A 190 14.62 -18.12 -15.71
CA GLY A 190 14.58 -18.78 -17.02
C GLY A 190 13.16 -19.14 -17.51
N MET A 191 12.12 -18.52 -16.97
CA MET A 191 10.74 -18.69 -17.41
C MET A 191 10.38 -17.72 -18.54
N ASN A 192 9.50 -18.13 -19.44
CA ASN A 192 9.06 -17.29 -20.55
C ASN A 192 7.99 -16.26 -20.12
N LEU A 193 8.04 -15.05 -20.71
CA LEU A 193 7.12 -13.95 -20.43
C LEU A 193 5.76 -14.11 -21.14
N TYR A 194 4.98 -15.12 -20.74
CA TYR A 194 3.63 -15.38 -21.28
C TYR A 194 2.52 -14.59 -20.58
N MET A 195 2.81 -14.04 -19.41
CA MET A 195 1.88 -13.21 -18.66
C MET A 195 1.57 -11.92 -19.41
N LYS A 196 0.28 -11.55 -19.47
CA LYS A 196 -0.15 -10.29 -20.09
C LYS A 196 0.24 -9.11 -19.20
N TYR A 197 0.63 -7.99 -19.80
CA TYR A 197 0.81 -6.74 -19.04
C TYR A 197 -0.54 -6.09 -18.74
N ALA A 198 -0.61 -5.38 -17.60
CA ALA A 198 -1.86 -4.84 -17.05
C ALA A 198 -2.69 -4.01 -18.05
N MET A 199 -2.01 -3.29 -18.96
CA MET A 199 -2.65 -2.43 -19.96
C MET A 199 -2.90 -3.13 -21.31
N TYR A 200 -2.77 -4.46 -21.38
CA TYR A 200 -2.91 -5.23 -22.63
C TYR A 200 -4.28 -5.03 -23.28
N ALA A 201 -5.37 -5.20 -22.51
CA ALA A 201 -6.73 -5.01 -23.02
C ALA A 201 -6.97 -3.56 -23.44
N LYS A 202 -6.63 -2.60 -22.58
CA LYS A 202 -6.82 -1.16 -22.83
C LYS A 202 -6.05 -0.67 -24.05
N LYS A 203 -4.83 -1.16 -24.30
CA LYS A 203 -4.05 -0.78 -25.50
C LYS A 203 -4.76 -1.15 -26.81
N ASN A 204 -5.65 -2.14 -26.77
CA ASN A 204 -6.37 -2.59 -27.96
C ASN A 204 -7.67 -1.83 -28.24
N GLU A 205 -8.12 -0.98 -27.31
CA GLU A 205 -9.31 -0.14 -27.50
C GLU A 205 -9.05 1.00 -28.49
N LYS A 206 -10.02 1.27 -29.38
CA LYS A 206 -9.92 2.35 -30.39
C LYS A 206 -9.68 3.72 -29.75
N GLU A 207 -10.41 4.03 -28.68
CA GLU A 207 -10.25 5.28 -27.95
C GLU A 207 -8.85 5.43 -27.34
N PHE A 208 -8.25 4.34 -26.87
CA PHE A 208 -6.90 4.37 -26.34
C PHE A 208 -5.89 4.61 -27.46
N ARG A 209 -6.01 3.92 -28.59
CA ARG A 209 -5.11 4.07 -29.76
C ARG A 209 -5.18 5.46 -30.39
N ASN A 210 -6.36 6.06 -30.41
CA ASN A 210 -6.59 7.39 -30.99
C ASN A 210 -6.05 8.54 -30.12
N LYS A 211 -5.62 8.28 -28.88
CA LYS A 211 -5.00 9.31 -28.02
C LYS A 211 -3.60 9.65 -28.53
N LYS A 212 -3.52 10.65 -29.40
CA LYS A 212 -2.29 11.17 -30.04
C LYS A 212 -1.15 11.48 -29.04
N PHE A 213 -1.46 12.10 -27.91
CA PHE A 213 -0.45 12.50 -26.91
C PHE A 213 -0.24 11.49 -25.78
N ASN A 214 -0.82 10.28 -25.90
CA ASN A 214 -0.48 9.17 -25.03
C ASN A 214 0.86 8.58 -25.49
N THR A 215 1.86 8.64 -24.63
CA THR A 215 3.24 8.27 -24.94
C THR A 215 3.40 6.78 -25.24
N LEU A 216 2.44 5.94 -24.86
CA LEU A 216 2.43 4.51 -25.19
C LEU A 216 2.05 4.21 -26.65
N ASN A 217 1.47 5.19 -27.35
CA ASN A 217 1.08 5.08 -28.76
C ASN A 217 2.14 5.69 -29.71
N TRP A 218 3.18 6.29 -29.16
CA TRP A 218 4.24 6.92 -29.94
C TRP A 218 5.08 5.85 -30.65
N GLU A 219 5.43 6.14 -31.90
CA GLU A 219 6.33 5.29 -32.67
C GLU A 219 7.70 5.25 -32.01
N LYS A 220 8.43 4.17 -32.29
CA LYS A 220 9.80 4.01 -31.82
C LYS A 220 10.76 4.05 -33.00
N ASP A 221 11.90 4.68 -32.81
CA ASP A 221 13.01 4.60 -33.75
C ASP A 221 13.66 3.20 -33.73
N GLY A 222 14.65 2.98 -34.60
CA GLY A 222 15.41 1.72 -34.65
C GLY A 222 16.21 1.40 -33.37
N LYS A 223 16.38 2.37 -32.46
CA LYS A 223 17.03 2.21 -31.15
C LYS A 223 16.02 2.03 -30.01
N GLY A 224 14.72 2.04 -30.30
CA GLY A 224 13.64 1.90 -29.33
C GLY A 224 13.26 3.20 -28.60
N ASN A 225 13.80 4.35 -28.98
CA ASN A 225 13.42 5.66 -28.44
C ASN A 225 12.09 6.12 -29.01
N ARG A 226 11.28 6.79 -28.20
CA ARG A 226 9.93 7.21 -28.62
C ARG A 226 9.99 8.53 -29.39
N ILE A 227 9.23 8.60 -30.48
CA ILE A 227 9.12 9.78 -31.35
C ILE A 227 7.77 10.45 -31.07
N CYS A 228 7.78 11.72 -30.69
CA CYS A 228 6.54 12.44 -30.42
C CYS A 228 5.78 12.77 -31.72
N PRO A 229 4.49 13.15 -31.64
CA PRO A 229 3.71 13.53 -32.82
C PRO A 229 4.22 14.78 -33.56
N ASN A 230 5.15 15.54 -32.97
CA ASN A 230 5.85 16.66 -33.61
C ASN A 230 7.19 16.24 -34.23
N GLY A 231 7.53 14.95 -34.22
CA GLY A 231 8.76 14.40 -34.81
C GLY A 231 9.99 14.39 -33.90
N HIS A 232 9.91 14.94 -32.68
CA HIS A 232 11.08 15.00 -31.78
C HIS A 232 11.35 13.63 -31.15
N VAL A 233 12.63 13.25 -31.05
CA VAL A 233 13.07 11.96 -30.54
C VAL A 233 13.48 12.07 -29.08
N PHE A 234 12.92 11.21 -28.22
CA PHE A 234 13.22 11.22 -26.78
C PHE A 234 14.36 10.26 -26.44
N ASP A 235 15.60 10.66 -26.76
CA ASP A 235 16.81 9.84 -26.64
C ASP A 235 17.81 10.34 -25.57
N GLN A 236 17.57 11.50 -24.96
CA GLN A 236 18.46 12.08 -23.95
C GLN A 236 18.10 11.62 -22.55
N ASN A 237 19.01 10.91 -21.87
CA ASN A 237 18.82 10.57 -20.47
C ASN A 237 19.27 11.75 -19.58
N ILE A 238 18.34 12.30 -18.81
CA ILE A 238 18.58 13.40 -17.86
C ILE A 238 18.67 12.93 -16.40
N GLY A 239 18.60 11.62 -16.17
CA GLY A 239 18.84 11.01 -14.88
C GLY A 239 17.94 9.81 -14.60
N ASP A 240 18.36 9.04 -13.60
CA ASP A 240 17.71 7.77 -13.26
C ASP A 240 16.87 7.92 -11.98
N ILE A 241 15.78 7.15 -11.92
CA ILE A 241 14.95 6.95 -10.75
C ILE A 241 15.15 5.52 -10.29
N TYR A 242 15.51 5.37 -9.03
CA TYR A 242 15.64 4.08 -8.37
C TYR A 242 14.38 3.83 -7.56
N ASP A 243 13.70 2.71 -7.83
CA ASP A 243 12.50 2.28 -7.10
C ASP A 243 12.79 0.93 -6.42
N GLU A 244 13.02 0.99 -5.11
CA GLU A 244 13.39 -0.13 -4.24
C GLU A 244 12.20 -0.70 -3.46
N ARG A 245 10.96 -0.30 -3.81
CA ARG A 245 9.75 -0.73 -3.09
C ARG A 245 9.27 -2.13 -3.47
N GLY A 246 9.72 -2.64 -4.62
CA GLY A 246 9.40 -3.97 -5.14
C GLY A 246 10.40 -5.03 -4.67
N GLU A 247 10.21 -6.26 -5.12
CA GLU A 247 11.16 -7.36 -4.89
C GLU A 247 12.46 -7.14 -5.67
N TYR A 248 12.36 -6.51 -6.85
CA TYR A 248 13.50 -6.20 -7.71
C TYR A 248 13.71 -4.70 -7.79
N LEU A 249 14.98 -4.27 -7.77
CA LEU A 249 15.32 -2.87 -8.01
C LEU A 249 14.87 -2.48 -9.42
N GLN A 250 13.93 -1.53 -9.49
CA GLN A 250 13.45 -1.00 -10.76
C GLN A 250 14.17 0.31 -11.07
N ILE A 251 15.00 0.31 -12.12
CA ILE A 251 15.70 1.49 -12.63
C ILE A 251 14.91 2.09 -13.78
N LYS A 252 14.50 3.35 -13.62
CA LYS A 252 13.69 4.10 -14.57
C LYS A 252 14.48 5.31 -15.07
N GLN A 253 14.80 5.33 -16.35
CA GLN A 253 15.50 6.44 -17.01
C GLN A 253 14.51 7.55 -17.36
N LYS A 254 14.87 8.80 -17.05
CA LYS A 254 14.13 10.00 -17.48
C LYS A 254 14.65 10.42 -18.84
N MET A 255 13.80 10.31 -19.86
CA MET A 255 14.16 10.63 -21.23
C MET A 255 13.54 11.97 -21.65
N THR A 256 14.31 12.81 -22.33
CA THR A 256 13.88 14.04 -23.00
C THR A 256 14.35 14.06 -24.45
N SER A 257 13.87 15.05 -25.21
CA SER A 257 14.36 15.39 -26.55
C SER A 257 15.32 16.59 -26.44
N ASP A 258 16.36 16.61 -27.28
CA ASP A 258 17.31 17.72 -27.40
C ASP A 258 16.65 18.98 -27.96
N GLU A 259 15.71 18.82 -28.90
CA GLU A 259 15.01 19.95 -29.52
C GLU A 259 14.05 20.68 -28.56
N GLY A 260 13.72 20.04 -27.43
CA GLY A 260 12.84 20.60 -26.42
C GLY A 260 11.38 20.68 -26.88
N CYS A 261 10.56 21.44 -26.13
CA CYS A 261 9.13 21.65 -26.43
C CYS A 261 8.79 23.12 -26.66
N GLU A 262 9.77 24.02 -26.62
CA GLU A 262 9.55 25.46 -26.77
C GLU A 262 9.05 25.79 -28.19
N GLY A 263 8.00 26.62 -28.29
CA GLY A 263 7.38 26.96 -29.56
C GLY A 263 6.62 25.82 -30.26
N CYS A 264 6.45 24.65 -29.62
CA CYS A 264 5.74 23.53 -30.22
C CYS A 264 4.24 23.85 -30.38
N PRO A 265 3.63 23.64 -31.56
CA PRO A 265 2.21 23.91 -31.79
C PRO A 265 1.27 23.01 -30.97
N PHE A 266 1.79 21.92 -30.41
CA PHE A 266 1.03 20.95 -29.61
C PHE A 266 1.30 21.06 -28.10
N ILE A 267 1.95 22.13 -27.65
CA ILE A 267 2.44 22.26 -26.27
C ILE A 267 1.31 22.18 -25.22
N ASP A 268 0.18 22.84 -25.49
CA ASP A 268 -0.96 22.89 -24.56
C ASP A 268 -1.66 21.53 -24.41
N GLU A 269 -1.69 20.73 -25.48
CA GLU A 269 -2.31 19.41 -25.49
C GLU A 269 -1.38 18.32 -24.93
N CYS A 270 -0.07 18.43 -25.22
CA CYS A 270 0.94 17.42 -24.87
C CYS A 270 1.55 17.62 -23.48
N CYS A 271 1.82 18.87 -23.09
CA CYS A 271 2.62 19.26 -21.94
C CYS A 271 1.77 19.99 -20.88
N LYS A 272 0.86 19.26 -20.23
CA LYS A 272 -0.07 19.80 -19.20
C LYS A 272 0.59 20.20 -17.87
N ASN A 273 1.92 20.23 -17.78
CA ASN A 273 2.62 20.60 -16.56
C ASN A 273 3.02 22.08 -16.58
N LYS A 274 3.28 22.67 -15.41
CA LYS A 274 3.64 24.09 -15.28
C LYS A 274 4.89 24.51 -16.05
N LYS A 275 5.78 23.55 -16.36
CA LYS A 275 7.03 23.79 -17.09
C LYS A 275 6.88 23.66 -18.60
N HIS A 276 5.70 23.27 -19.10
CA HIS A 276 5.44 22.97 -20.51
C HIS A 276 6.47 22.02 -21.16
N GLN A 277 6.99 21.09 -20.37
CA GLN A 277 8.02 20.14 -20.77
C GLN A 277 7.46 18.72 -20.75
N LYS A 278 7.87 17.90 -21.71
CA LYS A 278 7.59 16.47 -21.68
C LYS A 278 8.82 15.71 -21.21
N ILE A 279 8.64 14.84 -20.22
CA ILE A 279 9.65 13.89 -19.79
C ILE A 279 9.00 12.51 -19.86
N LEU A 280 9.69 11.57 -20.47
CA LEU A 280 9.27 10.18 -20.52
C LEU A 280 10.02 9.37 -19.48
N THR A 281 9.41 8.28 -19.03
CA THR A 281 10.05 7.31 -18.17
C THR A 281 10.14 5.99 -18.92
N ARG A 282 11.34 5.40 -18.95
CA ARG A 282 11.63 4.11 -19.59
C ARG A 282 12.29 3.20 -18.55
N ASP A 283 11.81 1.97 -18.43
CA ASP A 283 12.50 0.95 -17.64
C ASP A 283 13.84 0.60 -18.32
N ALA A 284 14.91 0.55 -17.54
CA ALA A 284 16.26 0.31 -18.08
C ALA A 284 16.51 -1.15 -18.44
N VAL A 285 15.75 -2.07 -17.82
CA VAL A 285 15.98 -3.52 -17.89
C VAL A 285 14.93 -4.26 -18.72
N LEU A 286 13.65 -3.85 -18.64
CA LEU A 286 12.50 -4.47 -19.31
C LEU A 286 11.96 -3.61 -20.48
#